data_AF-A0A537B763-F1
#
_entry.id   AF-A0A537B763-F1
#
_cell.length_a   1.000
_cell.length_b   1.000
_cell.length_c   1.000
_cell.angle_alpha   90.00
_cell.angle_beta   90.00
_cell.angle_gamma   90.00
#
_symmetry.space_group_name_H-M   'P 1'
#
loop_
_entity.id
_entity.type
_entity.pdbx_description
1 polymer ?
#
loop_
_entity_poly.entity_id
_entity_poly.type
_entity_poly.pdbx_seq_one_letter_code
_entity_poly.pdbx_strand_id
1 'polypeptide(L)' 'MRLNPQQVQEFDREGYLFFPGLFTREETKVLSDEVPRLYAQRRPENVREKGSDAVRTNFAAHMYSTPFAKLAR' A
#
# COMPACT_ATOMS: atom_id res chain seq x y z
N MET A 1 -13.19 -6.44 -6.10
CA MET A 1 -13.10 -6.82 -7.54
C MET A 1 -13.58 -8.25 -7.71
N ARG A 2 -14.21 -8.62 -8.84
CA ARG A 2 -14.49 -10.02 -9.19
C ARG A 2 -13.61 -10.42 -10.37
N LEU A 3 -12.86 -11.51 -10.22
CA LEU A 3 -12.01 -12.04 -11.29
C LEU A 3 -12.86 -12.80 -12.30
N ASN A 4 -12.48 -12.73 -13.57
CA ASN A 4 -13.08 -13.58 -14.60
C ASN A 4 -12.44 -14.99 -14.57
N PRO A 5 -13.05 -16.01 -15.20
CA PRO A 5 -12.54 -17.38 -15.15
C PRO A 5 -11.11 -17.54 -15.69
N GLN A 6 -10.72 -16.75 -16.70
CA GLN A 6 -9.37 -16.78 -17.26
C GLN A 6 -8.33 -16.26 -16.27
N GLN A 7 -8.65 -15.17 -15.55
CA GLN A 7 -7.81 -14.61 -14.51
C GLN A 7 -7.67 -15.57 -13.32
N VAL A 8 -8.72 -16.30 -12.96
CA VAL A 8 -8.62 -17.36 -11.92
C VAL A 8 -7.63 -18.45 -12.37
N GLN A 9 -7.76 -18.96 -13.60
CA GLN A 9 -6.85 -19.98 -14.12
C GLN A 9 -5.40 -19.50 -14.24
N GLU A 10 -5.20 -18.23 -14.61
CA GLU A 10 -3.87 -17.62 -14.65
C GLU A 10 -3.28 -17.51 -13.24
N PHE A 11 -4.05 -17.06 -12.25
CA PHE A 11 -3.61 -17.00 -10.86
C PHE A 11 -3.22 -18.38 -10.33
N ASP A 12 -4.05 -19.41 -10.58
CA ASP A 12 -3.78 -20.77 -10.12
C ASP A 12 -2.49 -21.35 -10.73
N ARG A 13 -2.13 -20.93 -11.94
CA ARG A 13 -0.92 -21.38 -12.65
C ARG A 13 0.33 -20.61 -12.27
N GLU A 14 0.23 -19.28 -12.21
CA GLU A 14 1.39 -18.38 -12.05
C GLU A 14 1.61 -17.94 -10.59
N GLY A 15 0.60 -18.08 -9.73
CA GLY A 15 0.64 -17.64 -8.33
C GLY A 15 0.44 -16.13 -8.13
N TYR A 16 0.23 -15.35 -9.20
CA TYR A 16 -0.05 -13.92 -9.14
C TYR A 16 -0.87 -13.45 -10.35
N LEU A 17 -1.45 -12.26 -10.23
CA LEU A 17 -2.05 -11.51 -11.34
C LEU A 17 -1.48 -10.10 -11.36
N PHE A 18 -1.26 -9.58 -12.56
CA PHE A 18 -0.78 -8.22 -12.74
C PHE A 18 -1.84 -7.34 -13.41
N PHE A 19 -2.22 -6.26 -12.73
CA PHE A 19 -3.23 -5.30 -13.20
C PHE A 19 -2.58 -3.93 -13.42
N PRO A 20 -2.05 -3.66 -14.63
CA PRO A 20 -1.46 -2.36 -14.93
C PRO A 20 -2.53 -1.27 -14.85
N GLY A 21 -2.27 -0.24 -14.05
CA GLY A 21 -3.20 0.88 -13.90
C GLY A 21 -4.52 0.52 -13.20
N LEU A 22 -4.50 -0.42 -12.25
CA LEU A 22 -5.69 -0.77 -11.44
C LEU A 22 -6.31 0.46 -10.75
N PHE A 23 -5.47 1.42 -10.40
CA PHE A 23 -5.86 2.74 -9.91
C PHE A 23 -5.39 3.82 -10.88
N THR A 24 -6.18 4.90 -10.94
CA THR A 24 -5.81 6.13 -11.64
C THR A 24 -4.63 6.83 -10.95
N ARG A 25 -4.04 7.81 -11.64
CA ARG A 25 -2.96 8.63 -11.05
C ARG A 25 -3.47 9.44 -9.86
N GLU A 26 -4.70 9.93 -9.95
CA GLU A 26 -5.37 10.74 -8.94
C GLU A 26 -5.65 9.92 -7.68
N GLU A 27 -6.16 8.69 -7.82
CA GLU A 27 -6.35 7.76 -6.70
C GLU A 27 -5.03 7.38 -6.03
N THR A 28 -3.99 7.10 -6.84
CA THR A 28 -2.65 6.78 -6.32
C THR A 28 -2.04 7.98 -5.59
N LYS A 29 -2.25 9.20 -6.08
CA LYS A 29 -1.73 10.44 -5.48
C LYS A 29 -2.23 10.65 -4.05
N VAL A 30 -3.49 10.30 -3.76
CA VAL A 30 -4.06 10.38 -2.40
C VAL A 30 -3.22 9.57 -1.39
N LEU A 31 -2.70 8.41 -1.79
CA LEU A 31 -1.86 7.58 -0.93
C LEU A 31 -0.46 8.17 -0.77
N SER A 32 0.16 8.60 -1.86
CA SER A 32 1.51 9.19 -1.84
C SER A 32 1.58 10.49 -1.04
N ASP A 33 0.56 11.34 -1.13
CA ASP A 33 0.49 12.61 -0.39
C ASP A 33 0.34 12.40 1.13
N GLU A 34 -0.17 11.24 1.55
CA GLU A 34 -0.35 10.88 2.96
C GLU A 34 0.96 10.38 3.61
N VAL A 35 1.89 9.83 2.81
CA VAL A 35 3.14 9.22 3.29
C VAL A 35 4.00 10.16 4.17
N PRO A 36 4.25 11.44 3.77
CA PRO A 36 5.04 12.35 4.61
C PRO A 36 4.44 12.55 6.01
N ARG A 37 3.10 12.66 6.10
CA ARG A 37 2.40 12.80 7.38
C ARG A 37 2.54 11.56 8.25
N LEU A 38 2.53 10.37 7.66
CA LEU A 38 2.77 9.12 8.40
C LEU A 38 4.21 9.01 8.88
N TYR A 39 5.18 9.35 8.03
CA TYR A 39 6.60 9.19 8.34
C TYR A 39 7.12 10.22 9.37
N ALA A 40 6.46 11.37 9.47
CA ALA A 40 6.72 12.36 10.51
C ALA A 40 6.37 11.84 11.93
N GLN A 41 5.48 10.85 12.05
CA GLN A 41 5.04 10.35 13.35
C GLN A 41 6.11 9.47 14.02
N ARG A 42 6.34 9.69 15.31
CA ARG A 42 7.21 8.86 16.14
C ARG A 42 6.41 7.69 16.70
N ARG A 43 6.39 6.60 15.95
CA ARG A 43 5.64 5.38 16.28
C ARG A 43 6.48 4.13 16.02
N PRO A 44 6.25 3.03 16.76
CA PRO A 44 6.96 1.78 16.54
C PRO A 44 6.71 1.18 15.14
N GLU A 45 5.57 1.49 14.51
CA GLU A 45 5.27 1.02 13.16
C GLU A 45 6.16 1.67 12.08
N ASN A 46 6.78 2.82 12.38
CA ASN A 46 7.80 3.45 11.53
C ASN A 46 9.18 2.88 11.88
N VAL A 47 9.57 1.81 11.20
CA VAL A 47 10.94 1.27 11.31
C VAL A 47 11.89 2.21 10.58
N ARG A 48 12.83 2.78 11.33
CA ARG A 48 13.81 3.73 10.84
C ARG A 48 15.17 3.09 10.63
N GLU A 49 15.90 3.67 9.69
CA GLU A 49 17.29 3.32 9.42
C GLU A 49 18.16 3.59 10.65
N LYS A 50 19.14 2.72 10.91
CA LYS A 50 20.05 2.90 12.05
C LYS A 50 20.89 4.17 11.85
N GLY A 51 20.88 5.05 12.85
CA GLY A 51 21.67 6.29 12.82
C GLY A 51 21.07 7.40 11.95
N SER A 52 19.83 7.25 11.51
CA SER A 52 19.12 8.18 10.64
C SER A 52 17.65 8.25 11.04
N ASP A 53 17.00 9.37 10.72
CA ASP A 53 15.56 9.52 10.92
C ASP A 53 14.73 9.01 9.72
N ALA A 54 15.37 8.47 8.69
CA ALA A 54 14.67 7.97 7.51
C ALA A 54 13.81 6.74 7.85
N VAL A 55 12.52 6.78 7.50
CA VAL A 55 11.62 5.62 7.60
C VAL A 55 11.89 4.67 6.44
N ARG A 56 12.22 3.41 6.75
CA ARG A 56 12.47 2.35 5.77
C ARG A 56 11.25 1.45 5.58
N THR A 57 10.41 1.33 6.60
CA THR A 57 9.17 0.56 6.54
C THR A 57 8.13 1.17 7.47
N ASN A 58 6.89 1.25 7.00
CA ASN A 58 5.73 1.66 7.79
C ASN A 58 4.76 0.48 7.87
N PHE A 59 4.56 -0.06 9.06
CA PHE A 59 3.67 -1.20 9.30
C PHE A 59 2.24 -0.74 9.57
N ALA A 60 1.29 -1.58 9.15
CA ALA A 60 -0.13 -1.48 9.50
C ALA A 60 -0.77 -0.08 9.28
N ALA A 61 -0.34 0.67 8.26
CA ALA A 61 -0.84 2.03 7.99
C ALA A 61 -2.37 2.12 7.93
N HIS A 62 -3.03 1.06 7.42
CA HIS A 62 -4.48 0.95 7.35
C HIS A 62 -5.20 1.00 8.71
N MET A 63 -4.49 0.82 9.83
CA MET A 63 -5.06 0.91 11.18
C MET A 63 -5.14 2.35 11.71
N TYR A 64 -4.38 3.30 11.14
CA TYR A 64 -4.29 4.67 11.65
C TYR A 64 -4.20 5.77 10.57
N SER A 65 -4.37 5.40 9.31
CA SER A 65 -4.47 6.31 8.18
C SER A 65 -5.73 6.02 7.38
N THR A 66 -6.60 7.01 7.25
CA THR A 66 -7.86 6.88 6.51
C THR A 66 -7.64 6.51 5.03
N PRO A 67 -6.71 7.15 4.27
CA PRO A 67 -6.40 6.71 2.91
C PRO A 67 -5.99 5.24 2.81
N PHE A 68 -5.06 4.77 3.64
CA PHE A 68 -4.61 3.38 3.61
C PHE A 68 -5.68 2.40 4.14
N ALA A 69 -6.55 2.85 5.05
CA ALA A 69 -7.69 2.06 5.51
C ALA A 69 -8.71 1.81 4.39
N LYS A 70 -8.90 2.78 3.48
CA LYS A 70 -9.77 2.62 2.31
C LYS A 70 -9.17 1.68 1.28
N LEU A 71 -7.84 1.72 1.08
CA LEU A 71 -7.15 0.83 0.16
C LEU A 71 -7.25 -0.65 0.56
N ALA A 72 -7.22 -0.95 1.86
CA ALA A 72 -7.15 -2.31 2.38
C ALA A 72 -8.50 -3.05 2.48
N ARG A 73 -9.62 -2.41 2.10
CA ARG A 73 -10.99 -2.92 2.30
C ARG A 73 -11.64 -3.36 0.99
#